data_AF-A0A9E1IIU8-F1
#
_entry.id   AF-A0A9E1IIU8-F1
#
_cell.length_a   1.000
_cell.length_b   1.000
_cell.length_c   1.000
_cell.angle_alpha   90.00
_cell.angle_beta   90.00
_cell.angle_gamma   90.00
#
_symmetry.space_group_name_H-M   'P 1'
#
loop_
_entity.id
_entity.type
_entity.pdbx_description
1 polymer ?
#
loop_
_entity_poly.entity_id
_entity_poly.type
_entity_poly.pdbx_seq_one_letter_code
_entity_poly.pdbx_strand_id
1 'polypeptide(L)'
;MQSAAKNWLLLIPLWVSCMEQSEGTQIGECSDEVDNDGDGAVDCDDEDCSNRPACTVDVVEYGDSNLCINEFQASNATTIEEPVDGNGVPGFPDWIELYNLTEHAVELDGYSISDDLADPTKHVFANGMEVPKGGFLLLWADDDTEQGQDHLPFKLSKGGEELGLYNPAGEAITELEYAAQTTDWSAARFPDGEVDGWDIDTTPTPEKSNGDANQ
;
A
#
# COMPACT_ATOMS: atom_id res chain seq x y z
N MET A 1 65.69 39.05 7.83
CA MET A 1 66.94 38.74 7.10
C MET A 1 67.18 37.24 7.22
N GLN A 2 67.57 36.62 6.11
CA GLN A 2 67.55 35.18 5.78
C GLN A 2 68.50 34.31 6.62
N SER A 3 68.23 32.99 6.68
CA SER A 3 69.15 31.88 6.29
C SER A 3 68.49 30.53 6.67
N ALA A 4 68.00 29.68 5.74
CA ALA A 4 68.68 28.56 5.02
C ALA A 4 69.23 27.46 5.98
N ALA A 5 69.13 26.13 5.79
CA ALA A 5 68.95 25.23 4.63
C ALA A 5 68.46 23.83 5.15
N LYS A 6 67.53 23.12 4.49
CA LYS A 6 67.64 21.98 3.54
C LYS A 6 68.47 20.72 3.93
N ASN A 7 67.73 19.62 4.16
CA ASN A 7 67.76 18.28 3.49
C ASN A 7 68.89 17.26 3.83
N TRP A 8 68.50 15.99 4.11
CA TRP A 8 68.88 14.71 3.43
C TRP A 8 68.43 13.47 4.26
N LEU A 9 67.44 12.71 3.76
CA LEU A 9 67.51 11.32 3.25
C LEU A 9 67.93 10.23 4.25
N LEU A 10 67.08 9.19 4.40
CA LEU A 10 67.46 7.77 4.21
C LEU A 10 66.22 6.85 4.08
N LEU A 11 66.34 5.91 3.15
CA LEU A 11 65.41 4.86 2.69
C LEU A 11 65.35 3.71 3.73
N ILE A 12 64.36 2.79 3.76
CA ILE A 12 64.21 1.59 2.90
C ILE A 12 62.87 0.89 3.27
N PRO A 13 62.15 0.29 2.28
CA PRO A 13 60.88 -0.44 2.44
C PRO A 13 61.09 -1.95 2.69
N LEU A 14 60.13 -2.66 3.30
CA LEU A 14 60.10 -4.13 3.29
C LEU A 14 58.66 -4.67 3.40
N TRP A 15 58.35 -5.56 2.45
CA TRP A 15 57.13 -6.34 2.28
C TRP A 15 57.06 -7.51 3.27
N VAL A 16 55.89 -7.81 3.85
CA VAL A 16 55.41 -9.15 4.23
C VAL A 16 53.87 -9.04 4.28
N SER A 17 53.15 -9.58 3.30
CA SER A 17 52.52 -10.91 3.23
C SER A 17 51.25 -11.04 4.09
N CYS A 18 50.18 -11.39 3.38
CA CYS A 18 48.82 -11.72 3.82
C CYS A 18 48.79 -12.70 5.01
N MET A 19 48.00 -12.39 6.04
CA MET A 19 47.43 -13.36 6.97
C MET A 19 46.06 -12.88 7.44
N GLU A 20 45.05 -13.71 7.16
CA GLU A 20 43.75 -13.72 7.83
C GLU A 20 43.94 -13.73 9.35
N GLN A 21 43.16 -12.87 10.02
CA GLN A 21 42.64 -13.13 11.35
C GLN A 21 41.36 -12.29 11.46
N SER A 22 40.23 -12.95 11.18
CA SER A 22 38.98 -12.71 11.89
C SER A 22 39.29 -12.58 13.38
N GLU A 23 38.73 -11.61 14.10
CA GLU A 23 38.20 -11.69 15.48
C GLU A 23 37.83 -10.27 15.93
N GLY A 24 36.60 -9.86 15.60
CA GLY A 24 35.83 -8.82 16.29
C GLY A 24 34.49 -9.41 16.76
N THR A 25 34.50 -10.68 17.18
CA THR A 25 33.29 -11.50 17.44
C THR A 25 32.58 -11.14 18.74
N GLN A 26 32.45 -9.85 19.05
CA GLN A 26 31.64 -9.42 20.18
C GLN A 26 30.76 -8.26 19.76
N ILE A 27 29.57 -8.62 19.29
CA ILE A 27 28.39 -7.75 19.20
C ILE A 27 28.34 -6.81 20.42
N GLY A 28 28.78 -5.57 20.22
CA GLY A 28 28.57 -4.48 21.16
C GLY A 28 27.09 -4.17 21.31
N GLU A 29 26.73 -3.31 22.25
CA GLU A 29 25.36 -2.78 22.30
C GLU A 29 25.18 -1.91 21.04
N CYS A 30 24.37 -2.35 20.06
CA CYS A 30 24.15 -1.61 18.79
C CYS A 30 23.23 -0.37 18.97
N SER A 31 23.38 0.32 20.09
CA SER A 31 22.59 1.48 20.49
C SER A 31 23.32 2.35 21.52
N ASP A 32 24.65 2.26 21.58
CA ASP A 32 25.49 2.94 22.59
C ASP A 32 26.43 4.00 22.00
N GLU A 33 26.39 4.22 20.68
CA GLU A 33 27.25 5.15 19.93
C GLU A 33 28.75 4.80 20.01
N VAL A 34 29.07 3.55 20.37
CA VAL A 34 30.46 3.08 20.49
C VAL A 34 30.78 2.08 19.38
N ASP A 35 31.88 2.37 18.70
CA ASP A 35 32.56 1.48 17.76
C ASP A 35 33.25 0.37 18.58
N ASN A 36 32.47 -0.67 18.89
CA ASN A 36 32.85 -1.70 19.87
C ASN A 36 33.83 -2.74 19.29
N ASP A 37 33.96 -2.83 17.97
CA ASP A 37 34.87 -3.74 17.27
C ASP A 37 36.02 -3.02 16.54
N GLY A 38 35.92 -1.69 16.38
CA GLY A 38 36.98 -0.80 15.95
C GLY A 38 37.09 -0.61 14.44
N ASP A 39 36.02 -0.88 13.69
CA ASP A 39 36.01 -0.83 12.23
C ASP A 39 35.71 0.58 11.65
N GLY A 40 35.32 1.52 12.52
CA GLY A 40 35.02 2.90 12.21
C GLY A 40 33.54 3.21 11.96
N ALA A 41 32.67 2.21 12.03
CA ALA A 41 31.22 2.38 12.12
C ALA A 41 30.74 2.31 13.57
N VAL A 42 29.57 2.89 13.85
CA VAL A 42 28.92 2.83 15.17
C VAL A 42 27.46 2.47 14.99
N ASP A 43 26.90 1.70 15.92
CA ASP A 43 25.48 1.32 15.96
C ASP A 43 24.95 0.84 14.59
N CYS A 44 23.97 1.52 14.00
CA CYS A 44 23.27 1.08 12.79
C CYS A 44 24.00 1.39 11.48
N ASP A 45 25.11 2.14 11.56
CA ASP A 45 26.01 2.32 10.42
C ASP A 45 27.02 1.15 10.29
N ASP A 46 27.01 0.21 11.26
CA ASP A 46 27.86 -0.99 11.32
C ASP A 46 27.20 -2.20 10.61
N GLU A 47 27.96 -2.86 9.73
CA GLU A 47 27.52 -4.04 8.98
C GLU A 47 27.17 -5.21 9.92
N ASP A 48 27.86 -5.32 11.06
CA ASP A 48 27.62 -6.35 12.07
C ASP A 48 26.37 -6.08 12.93
N CYS A 49 25.86 -4.84 12.94
CA CYS A 49 24.60 -4.45 13.59
C CYS A 49 23.38 -4.46 12.65
N SER A 50 23.59 -4.68 11.34
CA SER A 50 22.58 -4.54 10.27
C SER A 50 21.37 -5.49 10.38
N ASN A 51 21.45 -6.55 11.19
CA ASN A 51 20.36 -7.51 11.39
C ASN A 51 19.76 -7.46 12.81
N ARG A 52 20.02 -6.40 13.59
CA ARG A 52 19.52 -6.29 14.97
C ARG A 52 18.24 -5.45 15.06
N PRO A 53 17.33 -5.79 15.98
CA PRO A 53 16.07 -5.05 16.19
C PRO A 53 16.24 -3.58 16.57
N ALA A 54 17.43 -3.17 17.04
CA ALA A 54 17.72 -1.77 17.36
C ALA A 54 17.95 -0.91 16.10
N CYS A 55 18.21 -1.55 14.95
CA CYS A 55 18.56 -0.92 13.68
C CYS A 55 17.54 -1.14 12.56
N THR A 56 16.49 -1.91 12.84
CA THR A 56 15.26 -1.83 12.07
C THR A 56 14.40 -0.75 12.71
N VAL A 57 14.19 0.36 11.99
CA VAL A 57 12.97 1.12 12.26
C VAL A 57 11.83 0.21 11.84
N ASP A 58 11.30 -0.56 12.79
CA ASP A 58 9.96 -1.11 12.66
C ASP A 58 9.02 0.11 12.73
N VAL A 59 8.92 0.81 11.60
CA VAL A 59 7.78 1.66 11.34
C VAL A 59 6.62 0.68 11.22
N VAL A 60 5.93 0.45 12.34
CA VAL A 60 4.57 -0.11 12.27
C VAL A 60 3.71 1.04 11.76
N GLU A 61 3.73 1.23 10.45
CA GLU A 61 2.91 2.20 9.74
C GLU A 61 1.49 1.63 9.69
N TYR A 62 0.71 1.90 10.73
CA TYR A 62 -0.75 1.77 10.65
C TYR A 62 -1.24 2.93 9.78
N GLY A 63 -1.24 2.74 8.46
CA GLY A 63 -1.71 3.76 7.52
C GLY A 63 -1.35 3.60 6.05
N ASP A 64 -0.53 2.62 5.66
CA ASP A 64 -0.26 2.35 4.23
C ASP A 64 -0.50 0.87 3.92
N SER A 65 -1.77 0.48 3.93
CA SER A 65 -2.15 -0.82 3.42
C SER A 65 -2.01 -0.78 1.90
N ASN A 66 -1.07 -1.56 1.39
CA ASN A 66 -0.86 -2.08 0.03
C ASN A 66 -2.10 -2.24 -0.90
N LEU A 67 -3.31 -2.18 -0.35
CA LEU A 67 -4.60 -2.25 -1.00
C LEU A 67 -5.52 -1.21 -0.34
N CYS A 68 -6.36 -0.50 -1.11
CA CYS A 68 -7.37 0.40 -0.55
C CYS A 68 -8.65 0.41 -1.38
N ILE A 69 -9.73 0.98 -0.81
CA ILE A 69 -10.84 1.48 -1.63
C ILE A 69 -10.39 2.77 -2.30
N ASN A 70 -10.43 2.82 -3.62
CA ASN A 70 -9.89 3.92 -4.44
C ASN A 70 -10.96 4.88 -4.91
N GLU A 71 -12.07 4.34 -5.37
CA GLU A 71 -13.18 5.09 -5.93
C GLU A 71 -14.47 4.31 -5.69
N PHE A 72 -15.60 4.98 -5.50
CA PHE A 72 -16.91 4.33 -5.50
C PHE A 72 -18.01 5.27 -5.98
N GLN A 73 -19.09 4.69 -6.51
CA GLN A 73 -20.27 5.40 -6.95
C GLN A 73 -21.54 4.73 -6.44
N ALA A 74 -22.23 5.42 -5.52
CA ALA A 74 -23.48 4.95 -4.91
C ALA A 74 -24.76 5.28 -5.71
N SER A 75 -24.59 5.75 -6.95
CA SER A 75 -25.70 5.94 -7.89
C SER A 75 -25.16 6.06 -9.31
N ASN A 76 -25.05 4.93 -9.98
CA ASN A 76 -24.65 4.85 -11.38
C ASN A 76 -25.89 4.82 -12.30
N ALA A 77 -25.91 5.65 -13.33
CA ALA A 77 -26.93 5.62 -14.37
C ALA A 77 -26.33 5.60 -15.78
N THR A 78 -25.11 6.10 -15.95
CA THR A 78 -24.47 6.21 -17.26
C THR A 78 -22.95 6.02 -17.30
N THR A 79 -22.25 5.93 -16.16
CA THR A 79 -20.78 5.99 -16.14
C THR A 79 -20.13 4.70 -16.64
N ILE A 80 -20.61 3.57 -16.14
CA ILE A 80 -20.17 2.24 -16.55
C ILE A 80 -21.35 1.27 -16.54
N GLU A 81 -21.47 0.50 -17.61
CA GLU A 81 -22.50 -0.51 -17.77
C GLU A 81 -21.91 -1.86 -17.38
N GLU A 82 -22.63 -2.64 -16.56
CA GLU A 82 -22.15 -3.98 -16.21
C GLU A 82 -22.13 -4.90 -17.43
N PRO A 83 -21.19 -5.85 -17.54
CA PRO A 83 -21.23 -6.86 -18.58
C PRO A 83 -22.55 -7.65 -18.54
N VAL A 84 -23.19 -7.79 -19.70
CA VAL A 84 -24.48 -8.47 -19.83
C VAL A 84 -24.39 -9.93 -19.33
N ASP A 85 -25.13 -10.23 -18.27
CA ASP A 85 -25.35 -11.60 -17.80
C ASP A 85 -26.29 -12.37 -18.75
N GLY A 86 -26.49 -13.66 -18.49
CA GLY A 86 -27.27 -14.56 -19.35
C GLY A 86 -28.70 -14.12 -19.71
N ASN A 87 -29.25 -13.09 -19.05
CA ASN A 87 -30.60 -12.57 -19.29
C ASN A 87 -30.67 -11.40 -20.27
N GLY A 88 -29.54 -10.85 -20.71
CA GLY A 88 -29.50 -9.95 -21.87
C GLY A 88 -29.86 -8.48 -21.60
N VAL A 89 -30.02 -8.07 -20.34
CA VAL A 89 -30.27 -6.66 -19.97
C VAL A 89 -29.12 -6.16 -19.11
N PRO A 90 -28.20 -5.36 -19.68
CA PRO A 90 -27.17 -4.71 -18.87
C PRO A 90 -27.79 -3.68 -17.92
N GLY A 91 -27.30 -3.65 -16.69
CA GLY A 91 -27.61 -2.64 -15.68
C GLY A 91 -26.50 -1.60 -15.49
N PHE A 92 -26.83 -0.62 -14.66
CA PHE A 92 -25.89 0.38 -14.13
C PHE A 92 -25.88 0.25 -12.61
N PRO A 93 -25.37 -0.86 -12.05
CA PRO A 93 -25.28 -1.02 -10.61
C PRO A 93 -24.29 -0.03 -10.00
N ASP A 94 -24.44 0.19 -8.70
CA ASP A 94 -23.45 0.89 -7.90
C ASP A 94 -22.15 0.07 -7.90
N TRP A 95 -21.01 0.72 -7.70
CA TRP A 95 -19.73 0.04 -7.79
C TRP A 95 -18.71 0.61 -6.82
N ILE A 96 -17.76 -0.24 -6.46
CA ILE A 96 -16.62 0.05 -5.61
C ILE A 96 -15.37 -0.42 -6.35
N GLU A 97 -14.35 0.43 -6.40
CA GLU A 97 -13.05 0.11 -6.97
C GLU A 97 -12.00 -0.06 -5.89
N LEU A 98 -11.27 -1.17 -5.96
CA LEU A 98 -10.07 -1.40 -5.17
C LEU A 98 -8.83 -1.02 -5.97
N TYR A 99 -7.84 -0.41 -5.34
CA TYR A 99 -6.53 -0.13 -5.92
C TYR A 99 -5.42 -0.81 -5.14
N ASN A 100 -4.50 -1.44 -5.86
CA ASN A 100 -3.32 -2.09 -5.30
C ASN A 100 -2.09 -1.21 -5.51
N LEU A 101 -1.55 -0.68 -4.41
CA LEU A 101 -0.40 0.23 -4.41
C LEU A 101 0.94 -0.51 -4.60
N THR A 102 0.93 -1.84 -4.63
CA THR A 102 2.16 -2.64 -4.64
C THR A 102 2.66 -3.01 -6.03
N GLU A 103 3.93 -3.42 -6.06
CA GLU A 103 4.63 -3.90 -7.25
C GLU A 103 4.33 -5.38 -7.57
N HIS A 104 3.35 -6.01 -6.92
CA HIS A 104 2.91 -7.40 -7.07
C HIS A 104 1.38 -7.50 -7.09
N ALA A 105 0.81 -8.60 -7.58
CA ALA A 105 -0.62 -8.83 -7.44
C ALA A 105 -0.97 -9.09 -5.96
N VAL A 106 -2.13 -8.61 -5.50
CA VAL A 106 -2.64 -8.85 -4.14
C VAL A 106 -3.80 -9.84 -4.24
N GLU A 107 -3.62 -11.01 -3.62
CA GLU A 107 -4.68 -12.01 -3.45
C GLU A 107 -5.63 -11.59 -2.33
N LEU A 108 -6.93 -11.65 -2.61
CA LEU A 108 -7.98 -11.15 -1.72
C LEU A 108 -8.54 -12.23 -0.79
N ASP A 109 -8.12 -13.49 -0.89
CA ASP A 109 -8.65 -14.56 -0.05
C ASP A 109 -8.57 -14.20 1.45
N GLY A 110 -9.74 -14.14 2.10
CA GLY A 110 -9.89 -13.79 3.52
C GLY A 110 -9.98 -12.30 3.82
N TYR A 111 -9.74 -11.39 2.86
CA TYR A 111 -10.11 -9.99 3.01
C TYR A 111 -11.65 -9.86 3.06
N SER A 112 -12.14 -8.76 3.61
CA SER A 112 -13.57 -8.50 3.64
C SER A 112 -13.94 -7.05 3.34
N ILE A 113 -15.13 -6.85 2.78
CA ILE A 113 -15.71 -5.55 2.45
C ILE A 113 -17.15 -5.47 2.99
N SER A 114 -17.56 -4.28 3.44
CA SER A 114 -18.88 -4.06 4.04
C SER A 114 -19.35 -2.61 3.93
N ASP A 115 -20.64 -2.40 3.68
CA ASP A 115 -21.39 -1.13 3.82
C ASP A 115 -21.94 -0.90 5.26
N ASP A 116 -21.55 -1.74 6.23
CA ASP A 116 -21.93 -1.64 7.65
C ASP A 116 -20.70 -1.92 8.52
N LEU A 117 -20.16 -0.88 9.18
CA LEU A 117 -18.95 -1.04 10.01
C LEU A 117 -19.22 -1.88 11.29
N ALA A 118 -20.49 -2.11 11.64
CA ALA A 118 -20.85 -3.03 12.71
C ALA A 118 -20.82 -4.51 12.27
N ASP A 119 -20.77 -4.78 10.96
CA ASP A 119 -20.57 -6.11 10.37
C ASP A 119 -19.40 -6.09 9.36
N PRO A 120 -18.14 -6.09 9.83
CA PRO A 120 -16.97 -6.01 8.96
C PRO A 120 -16.77 -7.23 8.06
N THR A 121 -17.61 -8.26 8.18
CA THR A 121 -17.51 -9.55 7.47
C THR A 121 -18.65 -9.79 6.49
N LYS A 122 -19.39 -8.74 6.11
CA LYS A 122 -20.58 -8.85 5.25
C LYS A 122 -20.30 -9.53 3.91
N HIS A 123 -19.16 -9.22 3.29
CA HIS A 123 -18.61 -10.01 2.19
C HIS A 123 -17.15 -10.38 2.50
N VAL A 124 -16.83 -11.68 2.47
CA VAL A 124 -15.47 -12.19 2.61
C VAL A 124 -15.05 -12.76 1.26
N PHE A 125 -13.97 -12.23 0.70
CA PHE A 125 -13.44 -12.69 -0.58
C PHE A 125 -12.86 -14.10 -0.46
N ALA A 126 -13.08 -14.90 -1.49
CA ALA A 126 -12.58 -16.26 -1.61
C ALA A 126 -12.42 -16.65 -3.09
N ASN A 127 -11.73 -17.76 -3.33
CA ASN A 127 -11.54 -18.39 -4.64
C ASN A 127 -10.46 -17.73 -5.52
N GLY A 128 -9.46 -17.10 -4.91
CA GLY A 128 -8.24 -16.64 -5.58
C GLY A 128 -8.46 -15.40 -6.45
N MET A 129 -9.38 -14.53 -6.05
CA MET A 129 -9.52 -13.20 -6.67
C MET A 129 -8.30 -12.35 -6.35
N GLU A 130 -7.80 -11.59 -7.33
CA GLU A 130 -6.61 -10.77 -7.17
C GLU A 130 -6.85 -9.36 -7.72
N VAL A 131 -6.21 -8.37 -7.09
CA VAL A 131 -6.03 -7.04 -7.68
C VAL A 131 -4.65 -6.99 -8.34
N PRO A 132 -4.55 -6.71 -9.66
CA PRO A 132 -3.27 -6.68 -10.35
C PRO A 132 -2.30 -5.68 -9.73
N LYS A 133 -0.99 -5.92 -9.92
CA LYS A 133 0.07 -4.96 -9.58
C LYS A 133 -0.27 -3.55 -10.08
N GLY A 134 -0.25 -2.54 -9.20
CA GLY A 134 -0.51 -1.16 -9.57
C GLY A 134 -1.84 -0.96 -10.31
N GLY A 135 -2.77 -1.89 -10.13
CA GLY A 135 -3.99 -2.01 -10.91
C GLY A 135 -5.24 -1.90 -10.05
N PHE A 136 -6.37 -1.98 -10.74
CA PHE A 136 -7.69 -1.76 -10.19
C PHE A 136 -8.53 -3.05 -10.26
N LEU A 137 -9.48 -3.17 -9.36
CA LEU A 137 -10.53 -4.19 -9.40
C LEU A 137 -11.86 -3.51 -9.13
N LEU A 138 -12.79 -3.62 -10.08
CA LEU A 138 -14.16 -3.14 -9.94
C LEU A 138 -15.03 -4.23 -9.31
N LEU A 139 -15.85 -3.84 -8.34
CA LEU A 139 -16.83 -4.67 -7.66
C LEU A 139 -18.21 -4.04 -7.82
N TRP A 140 -19.20 -4.85 -8.20
CA TRP A 140 -20.58 -4.43 -8.36
C TRP A 140 -21.33 -4.54 -7.03
N ALA A 141 -21.82 -3.42 -6.51
CA ALA A 141 -22.63 -3.36 -5.30
C ALA A 141 -24.12 -3.39 -5.66
N ASP A 142 -24.62 -4.59 -6.00
CA ASP A 142 -25.94 -4.77 -6.60
C ASP A 142 -26.85 -5.78 -5.89
N ASP A 143 -26.40 -6.38 -4.78
CA ASP A 143 -27.12 -7.44 -4.04
C ASP A 143 -27.46 -8.65 -4.94
N ASP A 144 -26.60 -8.99 -5.90
CA ASP A 144 -26.78 -10.10 -6.85
C ASP A 144 -25.53 -10.96 -7.05
N THR A 145 -25.07 -11.58 -5.96
CA THR A 145 -23.91 -12.50 -5.95
C THR A 145 -24.03 -13.72 -6.89
N GLU A 146 -25.20 -13.98 -7.48
CA GLU A 146 -25.38 -15.09 -8.44
C GLU A 146 -24.73 -14.79 -9.80
N GLN A 147 -24.44 -13.52 -10.09
CA GLN A 147 -23.86 -13.09 -11.37
C GLN A 147 -22.35 -13.32 -11.48
N GLY A 148 -21.62 -13.23 -10.36
CA GLY A 148 -20.18 -13.34 -10.37
C GLY A 148 -19.54 -13.14 -9.01
N GLN A 149 -18.25 -13.48 -8.92
CA GLN A 149 -17.45 -13.27 -7.71
C GLN A 149 -17.21 -11.78 -7.41
N ASP A 150 -17.31 -10.93 -8.44
CA ASP A 150 -17.21 -9.48 -8.42
C ASP A 150 -18.52 -8.76 -8.03
N HIS A 151 -19.60 -9.50 -7.78
CA HIS A 151 -20.87 -8.96 -7.29
C HIS A 151 -20.99 -9.12 -5.77
N LEU A 152 -21.41 -8.04 -5.10
CA LEU A 152 -21.46 -7.93 -3.64
C LEU A 152 -22.89 -8.16 -3.12
N PRO A 153 -23.06 -8.69 -1.89
CA PRO A 153 -24.36 -9.00 -1.29
C PRO A 153 -25.04 -7.75 -0.67
N PHE A 154 -24.75 -6.57 -1.21
CA PHE A 154 -25.29 -5.30 -0.75
C PHE A 154 -25.25 -4.26 -1.86
N LYS A 155 -26.00 -3.17 -1.65
CA LYS A 155 -26.03 -1.99 -2.52
C LYS A 155 -25.54 -0.78 -1.76
N LEU A 156 -25.08 0.22 -2.50
CA LEU A 156 -24.69 1.48 -1.88
C LEU A 156 -25.89 2.43 -1.74
N SER A 157 -26.00 3.07 -0.59
CA SER A 157 -27.01 4.10 -0.34
C SER A 157 -26.61 5.44 -0.95
N LYS A 158 -27.33 5.87 -2.00
CA LYS A 158 -27.27 7.26 -2.49
C LYS A 158 -27.47 8.30 -1.38
N GLY A 159 -28.16 7.97 -0.29
CA GLY A 159 -28.40 8.88 0.84
C GLY A 159 -27.18 9.12 1.74
N GLY A 160 -26.10 8.36 1.55
CA GLY A 160 -24.97 8.26 2.46
C GLY A 160 -25.12 7.07 3.42
N GLU A 161 -23.98 6.49 3.78
CA GLU A 161 -23.79 5.35 4.70
C GLU A 161 -22.30 5.18 5.00
N GLU A 162 -21.89 3.99 5.44
CA GLU A 162 -20.53 3.64 5.77
C GLU A 162 -19.96 2.65 4.75
N LEU A 163 -18.64 2.57 4.63
CA LEU A 163 -17.95 1.59 3.79
C LEU A 163 -16.60 1.20 4.42
N GLY A 164 -16.32 -0.10 4.47
CA GLY A 164 -15.15 -0.66 5.10
C GLY A 164 -14.49 -1.75 4.27
N LEU A 165 -13.16 -1.80 4.30
CA LEU A 165 -12.29 -2.85 3.76
C LEU A 165 -11.36 -3.31 4.87
N TYR A 166 -11.20 -4.62 5.02
CA TYR A 166 -10.45 -5.24 6.12
C TYR A 166 -9.50 -6.31 5.61
N ASN A 167 -8.36 -6.44 6.27
CA ASN A 167 -7.40 -7.51 6.01
C ASN A 167 -7.85 -8.86 6.63
N PRO A 168 -7.22 -10.00 6.31
CA PRO A 168 -7.58 -11.30 6.87
C PRO A 168 -7.41 -11.44 8.39
N ALA A 169 -6.68 -10.53 9.04
CA ALA A 169 -6.58 -10.47 10.50
C ALA A 169 -7.74 -9.69 11.14
N GLY A 170 -8.63 -9.10 10.34
CA GLY A 170 -9.76 -8.27 10.77
C GLY A 170 -9.36 -6.82 11.08
N GLU A 171 -8.17 -6.39 10.65
CA GLU A 171 -7.74 -5.00 10.82
C GLU A 171 -8.27 -4.16 9.65
N ALA A 172 -8.75 -2.95 9.96
CA ALA A 172 -9.23 -2.00 8.97
C ALA A 172 -8.09 -1.54 8.04
N ILE A 173 -8.35 -1.63 6.75
CA ILE A 173 -7.56 -1.06 5.65
C ILE A 173 -8.16 0.28 5.23
N THR A 174 -9.48 0.34 5.11
CA THR A 174 -10.23 1.56 4.86
C THR A 174 -11.51 1.47 5.67
N GLU A 175 -11.86 2.55 6.36
CA GLU A 175 -13.19 2.77 6.92
C GLU A 175 -13.56 4.21 6.63
N LEU A 176 -14.74 4.43 6.08
CA LEU A 176 -15.24 5.76 5.79
C LEU A 176 -16.75 5.83 6.01
N GLU A 177 -17.21 7.03 6.34
CA GLU A 177 -18.62 7.40 6.26
C GLU A 177 -18.75 8.43 5.14
N TYR A 178 -19.75 8.26 4.27
CA TYR A 178 -19.98 9.18 3.16
C TYR A 178 -21.38 9.79 3.20
N ALA A 179 -21.46 11.05 2.76
CA ALA A 179 -22.72 11.78 2.70
C ALA A 179 -23.50 11.46 1.40
N ALA A 180 -24.70 12.03 1.28
CA ALA A 180 -25.54 11.83 0.10
C ALA A 180 -24.80 12.13 -1.22
N GLN A 181 -24.93 11.20 -2.17
CA GLN A 181 -24.25 11.22 -3.46
C GLN A 181 -25.14 11.77 -4.58
N THR A 182 -24.51 12.35 -5.59
CA THR A 182 -25.16 12.77 -6.85
C THR A 182 -25.05 11.62 -7.85
N THR A 183 -26.11 11.36 -8.62
CA THR A 183 -26.07 10.34 -9.67
C THR A 183 -25.01 10.68 -10.70
N ASP A 184 -24.25 9.67 -11.12
CA ASP A 184 -23.13 9.76 -12.05
C ASP A 184 -21.91 10.56 -11.55
N TRP A 185 -21.86 10.89 -10.25
CA TRP A 185 -20.65 11.37 -9.57
C TRP A 185 -20.10 10.25 -8.67
N SER A 186 -18.79 10.23 -8.44
CA SER A 186 -18.13 9.29 -7.54
C SER A 186 -17.43 10.03 -6.41
N ALA A 187 -17.12 9.30 -5.35
CA ALA A 187 -16.10 9.71 -4.39
C ALA A 187 -14.82 8.96 -4.76
N ALA A 188 -13.71 9.68 -4.92
CA ALA A 188 -12.46 9.15 -5.45
C ALA A 188 -11.26 9.67 -4.65
N ARG A 189 -10.20 8.86 -4.55
CA ARG A 189 -8.91 9.28 -4.00
C ARG A 189 -8.10 10.02 -5.06
N PHE A 190 -7.55 11.19 -4.73
CA PHE A 190 -6.69 11.96 -5.63
C PHE A 190 -5.33 12.29 -5.02
N PRO A 191 -4.23 11.73 -5.55
CA PRO A 191 -4.12 10.67 -6.58
C PRO A 191 -4.63 9.30 -6.10
N ASP A 192 -4.59 8.28 -6.97
CA ASP A 192 -4.89 6.89 -6.61
C ASP A 192 -4.16 6.47 -5.31
N GLY A 193 -4.90 5.84 -4.40
CA GLY A 193 -4.34 5.36 -3.14
C GLY A 193 -3.99 6.43 -2.09
N GLU A 194 -4.28 7.71 -2.33
CA GLU A 194 -3.99 8.79 -1.37
C GLU A 194 -4.78 8.62 -0.06
N VAL A 195 -4.09 8.43 1.06
CA VAL A 195 -4.64 7.99 2.37
C VAL A 195 -5.70 8.96 2.93
N ASP A 196 -5.51 10.27 2.77
CA ASP A 196 -6.39 11.31 3.32
C ASP A 196 -7.11 12.15 2.23
N GLY A 197 -7.01 11.74 0.96
CA GLY A 197 -7.37 12.58 -0.18
C GLY A 197 -8.65 12.15 -0.91
N TRP A 198 -9.80 12.16 -0.23
CA TRP A 198 -11.09 11.95 -0.90
C TRP A 198 -11.64 13.26 -1.49
N ASP A 199 -12.03 13.24 -2.76
CA ASP A 199 -12.79 14.31 -3.40
C ASP A 199 -13.96 13.73 -4.20
N ILE A 200 -14.90 14.60 -4.57
CA ILE A 200 -15.99 14.26 -5.48
C ILE A 200 -15.49 14.37 -6.91
N ASP A 201 -15.52 13.26 -7.65
CA ASP A 201 -15.26 13.28 -9.08
C ASP A 201 -16.58 13.38 -9.86
N THR A 202 -16.63 14.39 -10.75
CA THR A 202 -17.76 14.59 -11.67
C THR A 202 -17.59 13.83 -12.99
N THR A 203 -16.44 13.19 -13.16
CA THR A 203 -16.03 12.37 -14.31
C THR A 203 -15.45 11.05 -13.81
N PRO A 204 -16.27 10.16 -13.21
CA PRO A 204 -15.78 8.94 -12.57
C PRO A 204 -14.89 8.09 -13.46
N THR A 205 -13.92 7.40 -12.85
CA THR A 205 -12.81 6.77 -13.55
C THR A 205 -12.71 5.26 -13.32
N PRO A 206 -13.81 4.49 -13.47
CA PRO A 206 -13.75 3.05 -13.24
C PRO A 206 -12.71 2.38 -14.16
N GLU A 207 -11.91 1.52 -13.54
CA GLU A 207 -10.78 0.78 -14.10
C GLU A 207 -9.61 1.66 -14.58
N LYS A 208 -9.52 2.92 -14.11
CA LYS A 208 -8.51 3.90 -14.53
C LYS A 208 -8.04 4.74 -13.36
N SER A 209 -6.89 5.38 -13.55
CA SER A 209 -6.33 6.29 -12.55
C SER A 209 -7.17 7.56 -12.32
N ASN A 210 -7.34 7.89 -11.05
CA ASN A 210 -7.90 9.15 -10.58
C ASN A 210 -6.85 10.26 -10.75
N GLY A 211 -7.29 11.43 -11.24
CA GLY A 211 -6.45 12.63 -11.28
C GLY A 211 -5.61 12.81 -12.55
N ASP A 212 -5.84 12.00 -13.58
CA ASP A 212 -5.35 12.31 -14.92
C ASP A 212 -6.05 13.57 -15.44
N ALA A 213 -5.34 14.71 -15.42
CA ALA A 213 -5.82 16.06 -15.76
C ALA A 213 -6.25 16.25 -17.24
N ASN A 214 -6.51 15.17 -17.98
CA ASN A 214 -6.91 15.16 -19.39
C ASN A 214 -8.22 14.39 -19.66
N GLN A 215 -9.05 14.14 -18.64
CA GLN A 215 -10.39 13.60 -18.83
C GLN A 215 -11.42 14.73 -19.03
#